data_AF-A0A6S8UYU4-F1
#
_entry.id   AF-A0A6S8UYU4-F1
#
_cell.length_a   1.000
_cell.length_b   1.000
_cell.length_c   1.000
_cell.angle_alpha   90.00
_cell.angle_beta   90.00
_cell.angle_gamma   90.00
#
_symmetry.space_group_name_H-M   'P 1'
#
loop_
_entity.id
_entity.type
_entity.pdbx_description
1 polymer ?
#
loop_
_entity_poly.entity_id
_entity_poly.type
_entity_poly.pdbx_seq_one_letter_code
_entity_poly.pdbx_strand_id
1 'polypeptide(L)'
;MYKVLLVLASAAALKRPQRALSVRGGELGLNADTAIQVGTGLMGVAGAYTVIDPAGNLDKYGVSKPDASAVNMMAWAGGWQVALAAIYAADAEKAVGLSGYIAAWTLLAQSRVSDVMGGPKASTYVWTAICAALGYKTLRDDLSPWPLVAVWTLNGIQQHFMRDQCLEMYGCNK
;
A
#
# COMPACT_ATOMS: atom_id res chain seq x y z
N MET A 1 -9.44 8.13 -27.10
CA MET A 1 -8.33 7.40 -26.45
C MET A 1 -7.46 8.35 -25.61
N TYR A 2 -8.08 9.12 -24.71
CA TYR A 2 -7.41 9.93 -23.70
C TYR A 2 -7.82 9.33 -22.36
N LYS A 3 -6.90 8.69 -21.60
CA LYS A 3 -7.01 8.35 -20.16
C LYS A 3 -5.99 7.27 -19.73
N VAL A 4 -4.72 7.39 -20.13
CA VAL A 4 -3.62 6.66 -19.49
C VAL A 4 -2.47 7.65 -19.27
N LEU A 5 -2.68 8.57 -18.34
CA LEU A 5 -1.66 9.50 -17.83
C LEU A 5 -1.84 9.58 -16.32
N LEU A 6 -1.64 8.44 -15.65
CA LEU A 6 -1.55 8.36 -14.20
C LEU A 6 -0.09 8.18 -13.80
N VAL A 7 0.55 9.34 -13.64
CA VAL A 7 1.48 9.66 -12.56
C VAL A 7 2.65 8.68 -12.39
N LEU A 8 3.62 8.78 -13.30
CA LEU A 8 5.02 8.66 -12.92
C LEU A 8 5.36 9.90 -12.10
N ALA A 9 5.27 9.81 -10.77
CA ALA A 9 5.78 10.83 -9.87
C ALA A 9 7.31 10.86 -9.97
N SER A 10 7.82 11.54 -11.00
CA SER A 10 9.22 11.89 -11.10
C SER A 10 9.58 12.84 -9.97
N ALA A 11 10.86 12.86 -9.58
CA ALA A 11 11.42 13.75 -8.55
C ALA A 11 11.11 15.26 -8.74
N ALA A 12 10.53 15.66 -9.88
CA ALA A 12 9.96 16.99 -10.11
C ALA A 12 8.67 17.27 -9.28
N ALA A 13 7.94 16.25 -8.82
CA ALA A 13 6.76 16.43 -7.97
C ALA A 13 7.10 16.98 -6.57
N LEU A 14 8.36 16.80 -6.12
CA LEU A 14 8.88 17.36 -4.87
C LEU A 14 9.20 18.86 -4.97
N LYS A 15 9.17 19.45 -6.18
CA LYS A 15 9.29 20.91 -6.42
C LYS A 15 8.00 21.52 -6.97
N ARG A 16 6.83 21.11 -6.46
CA ARG A 16 5.56 21.71 -6.91
C ARG A 16 5.53 23.21 -6.61
N PRO A 17 5.25 24.09 -7.58
CA PRO A 17 5.03 25.50 -7.32
C PRO A 17 3.76 25.66 -6.48
N GLN A 18 3.81 26.50 -5.43
CA GLN A 18 2.67 26.86 -4.56
C GLN A 18 1.37 27.19 -5.34
N ARG A 19 1.48 27.66 -6.59
CA ARG A 19 0.35 27.93 -7.50
C ARG A 19 -0.53 26.72 -7.81
N ALA A 20 0.00 25.49 -7.84
CA ALA A 20 -0.83 24.31 -8.12
C ALA A 20 -1.65 23.87 -6.89
N LEU A 21 -1.24 24.28 -5.69
CA LEU A 21 -1.95 24.03 -4.43
C LEU A 21 -3.04 25.08 -4.18
N SER A 22 -2.92 26.30 -4.72
CA SER A 22 -3.96 27.34 -4.59
C SER A 22 -5.31 26.87 -5.17
N VAL A 23 -5.27 26.28 -6.37
CA VAL A 23 -6.46 25.71 -7.05
C VAL A 23 -6.96 24.38 -6.45
N ARG A 24 -6.30 23.84 -5.42
CA ARG A 24 -6.65 22.55 -4.76
C ARG A 24 -6.95 22.71 -3.28
N GLY A 25 -7.53 23.85 -2.91
CA GLY A 25 -7.90 24.18 -1.52
C GLY A 25 -7.07 25.30 -0.91
N GLY A 26 -5.94 25.68 -1.49
CA GLY A 26 -5.15 26.82 -1.02
C GLY A 26 -5.86 28.17 -1.12
N GLU A 27 -6.77 28.33 -2.09
CA GLU A 27 -7.67 29.50 -2.18
C GLU A 27 -8.73 29.53 -1.06
N LEU A 28 -9.01 28.39 -0.43
CA LEU A 28 -9.88 28.26 0.75
C LEU A 28 -9.08 28.33 2.07
N GLY A 29 -7.79 28.66 2.02
CA GLY A 29 -6.91 28.71 3.19
C GLY A 29 -6.46 27.33 3.70
N LEU A 30 -6.78 26.24 3.01
CA LEU A 30 -6.28 24.90 3.32
C LEU A 30 -4.83 24.80 2.87
N ASN A 31 -3.90 24.83 3.83
CA ASN A 31 -2.50 24.54 3.54
C ASN A 31 -2.31 23.02 3.33
N ALA A 32 -1.25 22.66 2.59
CA ALA A 32 -0.97 21.27 2.23
C ALA A 32 -0.70 20.37 3.46
N ASP A 33 -0.08 20.94 4.50
CA ASP A 33 0.29 20.19 5.71
C ASP A 33 -0.96 19.79 6.50
N THR A 34 -1.94 20.67 6.62
CA THR A 34 -3.25 20.40 7.22
C THR A 34 -3.99 19.33 6.42
N ALA A 35 -3.96 19.41 5.10
CA ALA A 35 -4.58 18.39 4.25
C ALA A 35 -3.91 17.02 4.42
N ILE A 36 -2.58 16.96 4.50
CA ILE A 36 -1.83 15.73 4.75
C ILE A 36 -2.13 15.19 6.14
N GLN A 37 -2.09 16.02 7.19
CA GLN A 37 -2.35 15.60 8.57
C GLN A 37 -3.77 15.04 8.74
N VAL A 38 -4.79 15.76 8.25
CA VAL A 38 -6.18 15.31 8.32
C VAL A 38 -6.39 14.06 7.47
N GLY A 39 -5.85 14.01 6.26
CA GLY A 39 -5.92 12.85 5.38
C GLY A 39 -5.27 11.61 5.98
N THR A 40 -4.08 11.75 6.57
CA THR A 40 -3.37 10.69 7.28
C THR A 40 -4.17 10.19 8.48
N GLY A 41 -4.72 11.08 9.30
CA GLY A 41 -5.55 10.70 10.45
C GLY A 41 -6.81 9.95 10.04
N LEU A 42 -7.55 10.47 9.05
CA LEU A 42 -8.75 9.82 8.53
C LEU A 42 -8.44 8.44 7.94
N MET A 43 -7.35 8.32 7.18
CA MET A 43 -6.93 7.04 6.60
C MET A 43 -6.54 6.03 7.67
N GLY A 44 -5.82 6.47 8.71
CA GLY A 44 -5.46 5.62 9.84
C GLY A 44 -6.68 5.11 10.59
N VAL A 45 -7.64 5.98 10.91
CA VAL A 45 -8.88 5.60 11.63
C VAL A 45 -9.79 4.73 10.77
N ALA A 46 -9.96 5.05 9.48
CA ALA A 46 -10.74 4.24 8.55
C ALA A 46 -10.14 2.84 8.40
N GLY A 47 -8.83 2.76 8.26
CA GLY A 47 -8.09 1.50 8.23
C GLY A 47 -8.25 0.70 9.51
N ALA A 48 -8.09 1.34 10.67
CA ALA A 48 -8.23 0.70 11.98
C ALA A 48 -9.64 0.13 12.18
N TYR A 49 -10.69 0.90 11.87
CA TYR A 49 -12.07 0.42 11.90
C TYR A 49 -12.24 -0.81 11.00
N THR A 50 -11.72 -0.75 9.78
CA THR A 50 -11.79 -1.83 8.79
C THR A 50 -11.08 -3.11 9.25
N VAL A 51 -9.97 -2.99 9.99
CA VAL A 51 -9.25 -4.15 10.56
C VAL A 51 -10.00 -4.74 11.76
N ILE A 52 -10.57 -3.91 12.63
CA ILE A 52 -11.24 -4.33 13.86
C ILE A 52 -12.61 -4.97 13.56
N ASP A 53 -13.36 -4.38 12.63
CA ASP A 53 -14.71 -4.80 12.27
C ASP A 53 -14.87 -4.91 10.73
N PRO A 54 -14.17 -5.85 10.08
CA PRO A 54 -14.23 -6.01 8.63
C PRO A 54 -15.63 -6.43 8.14
N ALA A 55 -16.34 -7.27 8.91
CA ALA A 55 -17.68 -7.72 8.56
C ALA A 55 -18.73 -6.60 8.70
N GLY A 56 -18.70 -5.81 9.79
CA GLY A 56 -19.57 -4.65 9.92
C GLY A 56 -19.22 -3.53 8.93
N ASN A 57 -17.95 -3.40 8.53
CA ASN A 57 -17.59 -2.51 7.42
C ASN A 57 -18.21 -2.96 6.09
N LEU A 58 -18.15 -4.26 5.77
CA LEU A 58 -18.81 -4.84 4.60
C LEU A 58 -20.33 -4.64 4.62
N ASP A 59 -20.97 -4.79 5.78
CA ASP A 59 -22.40 -4.55 5.95
C ASP A 59 -22.79 -3.09 5.62
N LYS A 60 -21.96 -2.11 6.02
CA LYS A 60 -22.13 -0.69 5.64
C LYS A 60 -22.04 -0.45 4.13
N TYR A 61 -21.36 -1.33 3.39
CA TYR A 61 -21.34 -1.32 1.93
C TYR A 61 -22.46 -2.16 1.30
N GLY A 62 -23.40 -2.68 2.09
CA GLY A 62 -24.52 -3.50 1.63
C GLY A 62 -24.19 -4.97 1.44
N VAL A 63 -23.03 -5.45 1.91
CA VAL A 63 -22.63 -6.85 1.85
C VAL A 63 -22.94 -7.53 3.19
N SER A 64 -24.18 -7.97 3.35
CA SER A 64 -24.72 -8.45 4.63
C SER A 64 -24.41 -9.92 4.97
N LYS A 65 -23.87 -10.70 4.02
CA LYS A 65 -23.45 -12.10 4.22
C LYS A 65 -22.11 -12.38 3.52
N PRO A 66 -21.03 -11.70 3.95
CA PRO A 66 -19.72 -11.92 3.34
C PRO A 66 -19.21 -13.31 3.68
N ASP A 67 -18.59 -13.98 2.72
CA ASP A 67 -17.83 -15.19 3.00
C ASP A 67 -16.51 -14.86 3.74
N ALA A 68 -15.83 -15.89 4.23
CA ALA A 68 -14.59 -15.72 4.98
C ALA A 68 -13.48 -15.05 4.16
N SER A 69 -13.46 -15.25 2.83
CA SER A 69 -12.48 -14.63 1.94
C SER A 69 -12.72 -13.11 1.86
N ALA A 70 -13.97 -12.70 1.68
CA ALA A 70 -14.36 -11.28 1.64
C ALA A 70 -14.02 -10.56 2.95
N VAL A 71 -14.34 -11.17 4.10
CA VAL A 71 -13.98 -10.62 5.42
C VAL A 71 -12.47 -10.46 5.57
N ASN A 72 -11.70 -11.47 5.16
CA ASN A 72 -10.24 -11.45 5.21
C ASN A 72 -9.63 -10.39 4.27
N MET A 73 -10.13 -10.27 3.05
CA MET A 73 -9.68 -9.24 2.11
C MET A 73 -10.01 -7.84 2.61
N MET A 74 -11.15 -7.66 3.28
CA MET A 74 -11.51 -6.39 3.89
C MET A 74 -10.56 -6.03 5.03
N ALA A 75 -10.29 -6.96 5.95
CA ALA A 75 -9.32 -6.74 7.01
C ALA A 75 -7.92 -6.40 6.46
N TRP A 76 -7.52 -7.06 5.37
CA TRP A 76 -6.27 -6.74 4.69
C TRP A 76 -6.24 -5.34 4.08
N ALA A 77 -7.33 -4.93 3.40
CA ALA A 77 -7.45 -3.58 2.86
C ALA A 77 -7.37 -2.51 3.97
N GLY A 78 -7.99 -2.76 5.12
CA GLY A 78 -7.86 -1.91 6.31
C GLY A 78 -6.43 -1.82 6.83
N GLY A 79 -5.73 -2.95 6.90
CA GLY A 79 -4.32 -3.00 7.32
C GLY A 79 -3.42 -2.17 6.40
N TRP A 80 -3.67 -2.21 5.09
CA TRP A 80 -2.98 -1.34 4.13
C TRP A 80 -3.28 0.14 4.32
N GLN A 81 -4.51 0.51 4.68
CA GLN A 81 -4.83 1.91 4.97
C GLN A 81 -4.07 2.43 6.20
N VAL A 82 -3.96 1.63 7.27
CA VAL A 82 -3.15 1.99 8.46
C VAL A 82 -1.68 2.12 8.07
N ALA A 83 -1.17 1.18 7.28
CA ALA A 83 0.19 1.21 6.73
C ALA A 83 0.46 2.45 5.88
N LEU A 84 -0.46 2.82 4.99
CA LEU A 84 -0.34 4.03 4.16
C LEU A 84 -0.36 5.31 5.01
N ALA A 85 -1.19 5.36 6.05
CA ALA A 85 -1.18 6.46 7.01
C ALA A 85 0.19 6.61 7.69
N ALA A 86 0.84 5.50 8.07
CA ALA A 86 2.19 5.53 8.62
C ALA A 86 3.24 6.05 7.60
N ILE A 87 3.11 5.71 6.32
CA ILE A 87 3.98 6.23 5.25
C ILE A 87 3.75 7.74 5.07
N TYR A 88 2.52 8.21 5.10
CA TYR A 88 2.19 9.64 4.96
C TYR A 88 2.58 10.47 6.18
N ALA A 89 2.68 9.85 7.36
CA ALA A 89 3.21 10.49 8.56
C ALA A 89 4.76 10.58 8.59
N ALA A 90 5.44 9.84 7.72
CA ALA A 90 6.91 9.81 7.70
C ALA A 90 7.50 11.02 6.97
N ASP A 91 8.75 11.35 7.30
CA ASP A 91 9.55 12.29 6.51
C ASP A 91 9.59 11.84 5.04
N ALA A 92 9.39 12.76 4.09
CA ALA A 92 9.34 12.44 2.66
C ALA A 92 10.58 11.67 2.16
N GLU A 93 11.75 11.97 2.73
CA GLU A 93 13.03 11.32 2.42
C GLU A 93 13.07 9.86 2.89
N LYS A 94 12.35 9.53 3.97
CA LYS A 94 12.31 8.19 4.56
C LYS A 94 11.11 7.36 4.11
N ALA A 95 10.08 8.00 3.55
CA ALA A 95 8.81 7.36 3.20
C ALA A 95 8.99 6.13 2.29
N VAL A 96 9.88 6.21 1.30
CA VAL A 96 10.15 5.06 0.39
C VAL A 96 10.83 3.92 1.15
N GLY A 97 11.86 4.18 1.94
CA GLY A 97 12.50 3.12 2.72
C GLY A 97 11.56 2.49 3.75
N LEU A 98 10.73 3.29 4.42
CA LEU A 98 9.71 2.81 5.36
C LEU A 98 8.66 1.93 4.68
N SER A 99 8.28 2.26 3.44
CA SER A 99 7.33 1.45 2.66
C SER A 99 7.82 0.01 2.44
N GLY A 100 9.14 -0.21 2.36
CA GLY A 100 9.72 -1.54 2.23
C GLY A 100 9.49 -2.40 3.47
N TYR A 101 9.67 -1.82 4.66
CA TYR A 101 9.39 -2.50 5.92
C TYR A 101 7.90 -2.74 6.16
N ILE A 102 7.08 -1.75 5.84
CA ILE A 102 5.63 -1.85 5.97
C ILE A 102 5.10 -2.98 5.07
N ALA A 103 5.60 -3.09 3.85
CA ALA A 103 5.24 -4.20 2.99
C ALA A 103 5.71 -5.56 3.49
N ALA A 104 6.93 -5.66 4.02
CA ALA A 104 7.42 -6.89 4.64
C ALA A 104 6.51 -7.32 5.80
N TRP A 105 6.10 -6.36 6.64
CA TRP A 105 5.13 -6.61 7.70
C TRP A 105 3.79 -7.08 7.16
N THR A 106 3.24 -6.43 6.13
CA THR A 106 1.93 -6.80 5.58
C THR A 106 1.94 -8.20 4.96
N LEU A 107 3.03 -8.61 4.31
CA LEU A 107 3.21 -9.98 3.80
C LEU A 107 3.20 -11.01 4.95
N LEU A 108 3.88 -10.71 6.06
CA LEU A 108 3.88 -11.56 7.25
C LEU A 108 2.53 -11.60 7.97
N ALA A 109 1.85 -10.47 8.06
CA ALA A 109 0.52 -10.39 8.67
C ALA A 109 -0.51 -11.19 7.85
N GLN A 110 -0.43 -11.12 6.51
CA GLN A 110 -1.28 -11.91 5.63
C GLN A 110 -0.96 -13.39 5.62
N SER A 111 0.29 -13.80 5.84
CA SER A 111 0.68 -15.21 5.72
C SER A 111 -0.16 -16.12 6.61
N ARG A 112 -0.64 -15.63 7.77
CA ARG A 112 -1.53 -16.38 8.66
C ARG A 112 -2.89 -16.69 8.04
N VAL A 113 -3.38 -15.81 7.17
CA VAL A 113 -4.62 -16.01 6.39
C VAL A 113 -4.34 -16.95 5.21
N SER A 114 -3.21 -16.73 4.53
CA SER A 114 -2.75 -17.58 3.43
C SER A 114 -2.52 -19.04 3.88
N ASP A 115 -2.06 -19.25 5.11
CA ASP A 115 -1.77 -20.57 5.67
C ASP A 115 -3.02 -21.47 5.75
N VAL A 116 -4.19 -20.89 6.04
CA VAL A 116 -5.48 -21.61 6.05
C VAL A 116 -5.94 -21.91 4.62
N MET A 117 -5.52 -21.10 3.66
CA MET A 117 -5.89 -21.19 2.24
C MET A 117 -4.84 -21.95 1.39
N GLY A 118 -3.83 -22.58 2.01
CA GLY A 118 -2.78 -23.32 1.30
C GLY A 118 -1.78 -22.44 0.53
N GLY A 119 -1.64 -21.17 0.91
CA GLY A 119 -0.80 -20.20 0.23
C GLY A 119 0.70 -20.51 0.29
N PRO A 120 1.49 -20.00 -0.68
CA PRO A 120 2.88 -20.38 -0.87
C PRO A 120 3.83 -19.71 0.14
N LYS A 121 4.14 -20.43 1.22
CA LYS A 121 4.96 -19.95 2.35
C LYS A 121 6.37 -19.49 1.95
N ALA A 122 7.05 -20.27 1.11
CA ALA A 122 8.42 -19.97 0.69
C ALA A 122 8.48 -18.63 -0.09
N SER A 123 7.55 -18.40 -1.01
CA SER A 123 7.48 -17.15 -1.76
C SER A 123 7.21 -15.95 -0.87
N THR A 124 6.32 -16.12 0.13
CA THR A 124 5.99 -15.08 1.11
C THR A 124 7.22 -14.70 1.94
N TYR A 125 8.00 -15.69 2.39
CA TYR A 125 9.23 -15.46 3.12
C TYR A 125 10.28 -14.73 2.27
N VAL A 126 10.50 -15.17 1.03
CA VAL A 126 11.46 -14.55 0.10
C VAL A 126 11.09 -13.08 -0.17
N TRP A 127 9.82 -12.80 -0.47
CA TRP A 127 9.38 -11.43 -0.70
C TRP A 127 9.48 -10.54 0.54
N THR A 128 9.15 -11.09 1.71
CA THR A 128 9.34 -10.40 2.99
C THR A 128 10.80 -9.98 3.17
N ALA A 129 11.74 -10.90 2.92
CA ALA A 129 13.17 -10.63 3.04
C ALA A 129 13.65 -9.58 2.03
N ILE A 130 13.21 -9.66 0.77
CA ILE A 130 13.54 -8.66 -0.26
C ILE A 130 13.03 -7.27 0.15
N CYS A 131 11.77 -7.15 0.56
CA CYS A 131 11.18 -5.88 0.96
C CYS A 131 11.88 -5.28 2.19
N ALA A 132 12.19 -6.10 3.19
CA ALA A 132 12.91 -5.67 4.38
C ALA A 132 14.34 -5.22 4.05
N ALA A 133 15.06 -5.97 3.21
CA ALA A 133 16.43 -5.64 2.83
C ALA A 133 16.53 -4.37 1.99
N LEU A 134 15.62 -4.20 1.01
CA LEU A 134 15.54 -2.98 0.22
C LEU A 134 15.13 -1.78 1.09
N GLY A 135 14.13 -1.95 1.96
CA GLY A 135 13.72 -0.91 2.92
C GLY A 135 14.87 -0.47 3.82
N TYR A 136 15.62 -1.42 4.41
CA TYR A 136 16.80 -1.15 5.23
C TYR A 136 17.86 -0.34 4.48
N LYS A 137 18.25 -0.80 3.29
CA LYS A 137 19.29 -0.14 2.49
C LYS A 137 18.87 1.24 2.02
N THR A 138 17.60 1.42 1.65
CA THR A 138 17.06 2.73 1.26
C THR A 138 17.00 3.70 2.45
N LEU A 139 16.62 3.25 3.66
CA LEU A 139 16.61 4.12 4.85
C LEU A 139 18.01 4.56 5.32
N ARG A 140 19.06 3.85 4.90
CA ARG A 140 20.45 4.16 5.22
C ARG A 140 21.18 4.93 4.13
N ASP A 141 20.48 5.27 3.05
CA ASP A 141 21.05 5.86 1.84
C ASP A 141 22.13 4.97 1.16
N ASP A 142 22.23 3.70 1.56
CA ASP A 142 23.14 2.70 0.97
C ASP A 142 22.64 2.20 -0.40
N LEU A 143 21.39 2.51 -0.74
CA LEU A 143 20.74 2.16 -2.00
C LEU A 143 19.75 3.25 -2.39
N SER A 144 19.74 3.65 -3.66
CA SER A 144 18.73 4.59 -4.15
C SER A 144 17.30 4.04 -3.93
N PRO A 145 16.26 4.90 -3.88
CA PRO A 145 14.88 4.44 -3.69
C PRO A 145 14.29 3.69 -4.90
N TRP A 146 14.87 3.90 -6.09
CA TRP A 146 14.31 3.41 -7.36
C TRP A 146 14.22 1.89 -7.50
N PRO A 147 15.19 1.08 -7.04
CA PRO A 147 15.04 -0.37 -6.96
C PRO A 147 13.76 -0.81 -6.23
N LEU A 148 13.45 -0.20 -5.08
CA LEU A 148 12.23 -0.54 -4.34
C LEU A 148 10.98 -0.13 -5.13
N VAL A 149 10.96 1.07 -5.72
CA VAL A 149 9.88 1.53 -6.60
C VAL A 149 9.68 0.60 -7.80
N ALA A 150 10.77 0.15 -8.43
CA ALA A 150 10.75 -0.75 -9.56
C ALA A 150 10.16 -2.11 -9.18
N VAL A 151 10.57 -2.67 -8.03
CA VAL A 151 10.01 -3.92 -7.51
C VAL A 151 8.50 -3.82 -7.31
N TRP A 152 8.00 -2.75 -6.70
CA TRP A 152 6.57 -2.52 -6.52
C TRP A 152 5.81 -2.36 -7.82
N THR A 153 6.37 -1.56 -8.73
CA THR A 153 5.75 -1.28 -10.02
C THR A 153 5.65 -2.55 -10.86
N LEU A 154 6.74 -3.33 -10.94
CA LEU A 154 6.76 -4.59 -11.67
C LEU A 154 5.82 -5.61 -11.04
N ASN A 155 5.78 -5.72 -9.70
CA ASN A 155 4.84 -6.59 -9.02
C ASN A 155 3.38 -6.21 -9.35
N GLY A 156 3.04 -4.92 -9.29
CA GLY A 156 1.70 -4.43 -9.64
C GLY A 156 1.32 -4.70 -11.09
N ILE A 157 2.24 -4.46 -12.04
CA ILE A 157 2.05 -4.79 -13.45
C ILE A 157 1.82 -6.29 -13.64
N GLN A 158 2.62 -7.13 -12.98
CA GLN A 158 2.50 -8.58 -13.07
C GLN A 158 1.16 -9.06 -12.51
N GLN A 159 0.73 -8.55 -11.35
CA GLN A 159 -0.58 -8.87 -10.75
C GLN A 159 -1.76 -8.42 -11.63
N HIS A 160 -1.63 -7.25 -12.27
CA HIS A 160 -2.73 -6.67 -13.07
C HIS A 160 -2.90 -7.36 -14.43
N PHE A 161 -1.80 -7.59 -15.16
CA PHE A 161 -1.85 -8.10 -16.54
C PHE A 161 -1.61 -9.61 -16.64
N MET A 162 -0.96 -10.22 -15.65
CA MET A 162 -0.51 -11.61 -15.68
C MET A 162 -0.94 -12.37 -14.42
N ARG A 163 -2.15 -12.09 -13.92
CA ARG A 163 -2.65 -12.65 -12.66
C ARG A 163 -2.55 -14.16 -12.60
N ASP A 164 -3.02 -14.87 -13.63
CA ASP A 164 -3.06 -16.32 -13.63
C ASP A 164 -1.64 -16.92 -13.68
N GLN A 165 -0.73 -16.32 -14.46
CA GLN A 165 0.68 -16.71 -14.49
C GLN A 165 1.40 -16.40 -13.18
N CYS A 166 1.04 -15.31 -12.49
CA CYS A 166 1.53 -15.03 -11.13
C CYS A 166 1.13 -16.13 -10.16
N LEU A 167 -0.13 -16.53 -10.18
CA LEU A 167 -0.65 -17.58 -9.31
C LEU A 167 0.07 -18.91 -9.57
N GLU A 168 0.26 -19.29 -10.83
CA GLU A 168 1.04 -20.48 -11.20
C GLU A 168 2.51 -20.38 -10.78
N MET A 169 3.17 -19.24 -11.03
CA MET A 169 4.58 -19.02 -10.67
C MET A 169 4.81 -19.15 -9.16
N TYR A 170 3.84 -18.70 -8.35
CA TYR A 170 3.91 -18.84 -6.90
C TYR A 170 3.41 -20.19 -6.38
N GLY A 171 2.96 -21.10 -7.25
CA GLY A 171 2.50 -22.43 -6.85
C GLY A 171 1.12 -22.44 -6.19
N CYS A 172 0.29 -21.42 -6.46
CA CYS A 172 -1.12 -21.44 -6.08
C CYS A 172 -1.85 -22.41 -7.02
N ASN A 173 -2.29 -23.56 -6.50
CA ASN A 173 -3.13 -24.49 -7.24
C ASN A 173 -4.59 -23.99 -7.24
N LYS A 174 -5.22 -23.98 -8.42
CA LYS A 174 -6.65 -23.64 -8.58
C LYS A 174 -7.55 -24.64 -7.86
#